data_AF-A0A944JM75-F1
#
_entry.id   AF-A0A944JM75-F1
#
_cell.length_a   1.000
_cell.length_b   1.000
_cell.length_c   1.000
_cell.angle_alpha   90.00
_cell.angle_beta   90.00
_cell.angle_gamma   90.00
#
_symmetry.space_group_name_H-M   'P 1'
#
loop_
_entity.id
_entity.type
_entity.pdbx_description
1 polymer ?
#
loop_
_entity_poly.entity_id
_entity_poly.type
_entity_poly.pdbx_seq_one_letter_code
_entity_poly.pdbx_strand_id
1 'polypeptide(L)' 'METIHFVGGPLAGLTLPSSVPAPWKGGWYRFEAGDRWTLYVPAYRAGREVLAQPRVQTGR' A
#
# COMPACT_ATOMS: atom_id res chain seq x y z
N MET A 1 -15.42 -11.80 -2.77
CA MET A 1 -14.05 -11.47 -2.29
C MET A 1 -14.06 -10.01 -1.93
N GLU A 2 -13.65 -9.64 -0.71
CA GLU A 2 -13.62 -8.22 -0.31
C GLU A 2 -12.31 -7.58 -0.80
N THR A 3 -12.32 -6.26 -0.98
CA THR A 3 -11.21 -5.50 -1.56
C THR A 3 -10.85 -4.32 -0.65
N ILE A 4 -9.57 -4.00 -0.56
CA ILE A 4 -9.04 -2.85 0.19
C ILE A 4 -8.62 -1.80 -0.81
N HIS A 5 -9.01 -0.55 -0.57
CA HIS A 5 -8.80 0.58 -1.46
C HIS A 5 -7.79 1.55 -0.82
N PHE A 6 -6.74 1.89 -1.55
CA PHE A 6 -5.84 2.95 -1.14
C PHE A 6 -6.39 4.30 -1.59
N VAL A 7 -6.56 5.23 -0.66
CA VAL A 7 -7.27 6.50 -0.91
C VAL A 7 -6.36 7.73 -0.93
N GLY A 8 -5.04 7.57 -0.73
CA GLY A 8 -4.13 8.72 -0.70
C GLY A 8 -2.67 8.37 -0.93
N GLY A 9 -1.88 9.41 -1.18
CA GLY A 9 -0.46 9.31 -1.51
C GLY A 9 -0.19 8.58 -2.83
N PRO A 10 1.04 8.09 -3.04
CA PRO A 10 1.42 7.38 -4.27
C PRO A 10 0.61 6.11 -4.56
N LEU A 11 -0.02 5.51 -3.55
CA LEU A 11 -0.86 4.31 -3.70
C LEU A 11 -2.32 4.62 -4.05
N ALA A 12 -2.74 5.89 -4.11
CA ALA A 12 -4.13 6.25 -4.36
C ALA A 12 -4.67 5.57 -5.64
N GLY A 13 -5.84 4.94 -5.52
CA GLY A 13 -6.49 4.22 -6.62
C GLY A 13 -6.09 2.75 -6.75
N LEU A 14 -5.07 2.27 -6.02
CA LEU A 14 -4.74 0.85 -5.99
C LEU A 14 -5.73 0.06 -5.12
N THR A 15 -5.94 -1.20 -5.52
CA THR A 15 -6.80 -2.14 -4.80
C THR A 15 -6.08 -3.44 -4.51
N LEU A 16 -6.21 -3.94 -3.28
CA LEU A 16 -5.72 -5.26 -2.90
C LEU A 16 -6.86 -6.20 -2.55
N PRO A 17 -6.74 -7.49 -2.90
CA PRO A 17 -7.64 -8.51 -2.38
C PRO A 17 -7.55 -8.57 -0.85
N SER A 18 -8.67 -8.66 -0.15
CA SER A 18 -8.69 -8.85 1.31
C SER A 18 -8.10 -10.21 1.74
N SER A 19 -7.94 -11.14 0.79
CA SER A 19 -7.27 -12.43 0.99
C SER A 19 -5.75 -12.32 1.16
N VAL A 20 -5.16 -11.15 0.94
CA VAL A 20 -3.76 -10.92 1.30
C VAL A 20 -3.64 -10.98 2.82
N PRO A 21 -2.85 -11.90 3.39
CA PRO A 21 -2.73 -12.03 4.83
C PRO A 21 -2.15 -10.74 5.43
N ALA A 22 -2.92 -10.14 6.34
CA ALA A 22 -2.57 -8.91 7.03
C ALA A 22 -2.20 -7.75 6.09
N PRO A 23 -3.16 -7.22 5.32
CA PRO A 23 -2.93 -6.03 4.49
C PRO A 23 -2.53 -4.81 5.34
N TRP A 24 -2.77 -4.91 6.65
CA TRP A 24 -2.41 -3.95 7.68
C TRP A 24 -0.92 -3.96 8.06
N LYS A 25 -0.15 -4.98 7.67
CA LYS A 25 1.29 -5.06 7.95
C LYS A 25 2.13 -4.23 6.97
N GLY A 26 1.51 -3.66 5.95
CA GLY A 26 2.21 -2.99 4.87
C GLY A 26 2.77 -3.97 3.84
N GLY A 27 3.30 -3.40 2.76
CA GLY A 27 3.82 -4.17 1.63
C GLY A 27 4.88 -3.39 0.88
N TRP A 28 5.77 -4.11 0.22
CA TRP A 28 6.69 -3.50 -0.73
C TRP A 28 5.95 -3.31 -2.05
N TYR A 29 5.85 -2.06 -2.48
CA TYR A 29 5.26 -1.70 -3.77
C TYR A 29 6.30 -0.98 -4.62
N ARG A 30 6.30 -1.28 -5.92
CA ARG A 30 7.04 -0.53 -6.93
C ARG A 30 6.03 0.21 -7.80
N PHE A 31 6.29 1.49 -8.02
CA PHE A 31 5.48 2.34 -8.88
C PHE A 31 6.25 2.68 -10.14
N GLU A 32 5.53 2.84 -11.24
CA GLU A 32 6.11 2.97 -12.59
C GLU A 32 7.07 4.16 -12.77
N ALA A 33 7.09 5.12 -11.85
CA ALA A 33 8.01 6.24 -11.87
C ALA A 33 9.36 5.99 -11.14
N GLY A 34 9.62 4.78 -10.59
CA GLY A 34 10.82 4.55 -9.79
C GLY A 34 11.45 3.15 -9.89
N ASP A 35 12.79 3.12 -9.86
CA ASP A 35 13.59 1.90 -9.75
C ASP A 35 13.68 1.34 -8.34
N ARG A 36 13.10 2.04 -7.36
CA ARG A 36 13.16 1.66 -5.95
C ARG A 36 11.87 1.00 -5.50
N TRP A 37 12.01 -0.14 -4.85
CA TRP A 37 10.93 -0.68 -4.03
C TRP A 37 10.74 0.23 -2.83
N THR A 38 9.49 0.50 -2.49
CA THR A 38 9.16 1.28 -1.29
C THR A 38 8.24 0.47 -0.40
N LEU A 39 8.61 0.33 0.87
CA LEU A 39 7.74 -0.26 1.88
C LEU A 39 6.69 0.78 2.23
N TYR A 40 5.44 0.47 1.96
CA TYR A 40 4.31 1.28 2.41
C TYR A 40 3.62 0.61 3.57
N VAL A 41 3.44 1.37 4.65
CA VAL A 41 2.75 0.90 5.86
C VAL A 41 1.48 1.71 6.05
N PRO A 42 0.34 1.08 6.35
CA PRO A 42 -0.90 1.77 6.69
C PRO A 42 -0.68 2.77 7.81
N ALA A 43 -1.06 4.01 7.56
CA ALA A 43 -1.06 5.10 8.53
C ALA A 43 -2.47 5.33 9.10
N TYR A 44 -3.51 5.09 8.31
CA TYR A 44 -4.91 5.23 8.73
C TYR A 44 -5.81 4.22 8.02
N ARG A 45 -6.88 3.81 8.71
CA ARG A 45 -7.91 2.89 8.21
C ARG A 45 -9.29 3.41 8.56
N ALA A 46 -10.17 3.49 7.57
CA ALA A 46 -11.61 3.64 7.74
C ALA A 46 -12.33 2.54 6.96
N GLY A 47 -12.80 1.50 7.66
CA GLY A 47 -13.44 0.35 7.00
C GLY A 47 -12.49 -0.38 6.04
N ARG A 48 -12.75 -0.23 4.73
CA ARG A 48 -11.98 -0.81 3.62
C ARG A 48 -11.06 0.19 2.92
N GLU A 49 -11.06 1.44 3.37
CA GLU A 49 -10.19 2.50 2.87
C GLU A 49 -8.92 2.57 3.72
N VAL A 50 -7.78 2.66 3.04
CA VAL A 50 -6.45 2.70 3.66
C VAL A 50 -5.67 3.88 3.14
N LEU A 51 -5.16 4.69 4.06
CA LEU A 51 -4.07 5.60 3.78
C LEU A 51 -2.77 4.89 4.17
N ALA A 52 -1.85 4.73 3.22
CA ALA A 52 -0.55 4.13 3.48
C ALA A 52 0.57 5.10 3.10
N GLN A 53 1.63 5.09 3.91
CA GLN A 53 2.74 6.02 3.80
C GLN A 53 4.04 5.28 3.52
N PRO A 54 4.94 5.87 2.72
CA PRO A 54 6.27 5.31 2.48
C PRO A 54 7.07 5.30 3.79
N ARG A 55 7.72 4.19 4.08
CA ARG A 55 8.58 4.00 5.26
C ARG A 55 10.03 3.80 4.91
N VAL A 56 10.33 2.93 3.96
CA VAL A 56 11.70 2.58 3.55
C VAL A 56 11.75 2.50 2.04
N GLN A 57 12.80 3.03 1.44
CA GLN A 57 13.12 2.82 0.03
C GLN A 57 14.40 2.02 -0.08
N THR A 58 14.42 1.02 -0.97
CA THR A 58 15.62 0.25 -1.27
C THR A 58 16.00 0.43 -2.73
N GLY A 59 17.28 0.74 -2.95
CA GLY A 59 17.93 0.55 -4.25
C GLY A 59 18.31 -0.93 -4.38
N ARG A 60 18.15 -1.48 -5.58
CA ARG A 60 18.49 -2.88 -5.86
C ARG A 60 20.00 -3.09 -5.89
#